data_AF-A0A7S0I0Q0-F1
#
_entry.id   AF-A0A7S0I0Q0-F1
#
_cell.length_a   1.000
_cell.length_b   1.000
_cell.length_c   1.000
_cell.angle_alpha   90.00
_cell.angle_beta   90.00
_cell.angle_gamma   90.00
#
_symmetry.space_group_name_H-M   'P 1'
#
loop_
_entity.id
_entity.type
_entity.pdbx_description
1 polymer ?
#
loop_
_entity_poly.entity_id
_entity_poly.type
_entity_poly.pdbx_seq_one_letter_code
_entity_poly.pdbx_strand_id
1 'polypeptide(L)'
;LMGKRSVALTYFGEGCASEGDIPSALNIAAVHKTPTIFFCRNNGYAISTQVAEQYSGDGVAPRGLAFGMPAIRVDGNDMLAMYTATVEARKIATEQGRPVIVEAMTYRIGPHSTS
;
A
#
# COMPACT_ATOMS: atom_id res chain seq x y z
N LEU A 1 13.20 -8.27 12.68
CA LEU A 1 14.18 -7.62 11.75
C LEU A 1 15.61 -7.59 12.29
N MET A 2 15.86 -7.64 13.61
CA MET A 2 17.15 -8.05 14.25
C MET A 2 18.45 -7.60 13.54
N GLY A 3 18.58 -6.32 13.17
CA GLY A 3 19.80 -5.78 12.54
C GLY A 3 20.09 -6.25 11.11
N LYS A 4 19.19 -7.02 10.48
CA LYS A 4 19.33 -7.46 9.08
C LYS A 4 18.77 -6.38 8.14
N ARG A 5 19.33 -6.26 6.93
CA ARG A 5 18.80 -5.42 5.84
C ARG A 5 17.55 -6.06 5.19
N SER A 6 16.53 -6.29 5.99
CA SER A 6 15.24 -6.87 5.59
C SER A 6 14.10 -5.88 5.75
N VAL A 7 13.02 -6.14 5.02
CA VAL A 7 11.77 -5.38 5.09
C VAL A 7 10.63 -6.33 5.39
N ALA A 8 9.62 -5.84 6.09
CA ALA A 8 8.31 -6.48 6.10
C ALA A 8 7.46 -5.85 5.00
N LEU A 9 6.80 -6.66 4.17
CA LEU A 9 5.84 -6.18 3.17
C LEU A 9 4.49 -6.81 3.48
N THR A 10 3.44 -6.01 3.52
CA THR A 10 2.06 -6.47 3.71
C THR A 10 1.18 -6.05 2.55
N TYR A 11 0.27 -6.94 2.13
CA TYR A 11 -0.70 -6.67 1.06
C TYR A 11 -2.08 -6.44 1.64
N PHE A 12 -2.82 -5.49 1.07
CA PHE A 12 -4.23 -5.25 1.39
C PHE A 12 -4.97 -4.67 0.16
N GLY A 13 -6.29 -4.69 0.19
CA GLY A 13 -7.14 -4.08 -0.86
C GLY A 13 -7.51 -2.63 -0.54
N GLU A 14 -8.00 -1.88 -1.52
CA GLU A 14 -8.49 -0.51 -1.32
C GLU A 14 -9.70 -0.44 -0.37
N GLY A 15 -10.57 -1.47 -0.37
CA GLY A 15 -11.62 -1.62 0.62
C GLY A 15 -11.10 -1.67 2.06
N CYS A 16 -10.12 -2.56 2.30
CA CYS A 16 -9.47 -2.72 3.60
C CYS A 16 -8.78 -1.43 4.06
N ALA A 17 -8.35 -0.56 3.13
CA ALA A 17 -7.74 0.72 3.49
C ALA A 17 -8.67 1.64 4.31
N SER A 18 -9.99 1.43 4.27
CA SER A 18 -10.97 2.18 5.06
C SER A 18 -11.18 1.63 6.48
N GLU A 19 -10.61 0.46 6.81
CA GLU A 19 -10.60 -0.05 8.18
C GLU A 19 -9.69 0.80 9.08
N GLY A 20 -10.08 0.97 10.35
CA GLY A 20 -9.34 1.78 11.32
C GLY A 20 -7.92 1.27 11.64
N ASP A 21 -7.67 -0.02 11.39
CA ASP A 21 -6.37 -0.64 11.62
C ASP A 21 -5.30 -0.15 10.64
N ILE A 22 -5.67 0.20 9.40
CA ILE A 22 -4.72 0.68 8.39
C ILE A 22 -4.09 2.01 8.79
N PRO A 23 -4.83 3.12 9.03
CA PRO A 23 -4.21 4.37 9.47
C PRO A 23 -3.47 4.22 10.80
N SER A 24 -3.95 3.35 11.70
CA SER A 24 -3.25 3.04 12.96
C SER A 24 -1.88 2.39 12.70
N ALA A 25 -1.81 1.39 11.83
CA ALA A 25 -0.58 0.71 11.48
C ALA A 25 0.40 1.63 10.72
N LEU A 26 -0.10 2.47 9.81
CA LEU A 26 0.70 3.47 9.10
C LEU A 26 1.35 4.44 10.11
N ASN A 27 0.57 4.96 11.05
CA ASN A 27 1.08 5.87 12.07
C ASN A 27 2.15 5.21 12.97
N ILE A 28 1.89 4.00 13.48
CA ILE A 28 2.84 3.25 14.30
C ILE A 28 4.14 3.03 13.52
N ALA A 29 4.03 2.56 12.27
CA ALA A 29 5.20 2.33 11.42
C ALA A 29 6.01 3.61 11.19
N ALA A 30 5.34 4.75 10.98
CA ALA A 30 5.97 6.04 10.73
C ALA A 30 6.70 6.57 11.98
N VAL A 31 6.03 6.56 13.13
CA VAL A 31 6.61 6.98 14.42
C VAL A 31 7.83 6.14 14.78
N HIS A 32 7.75 4.82 14.60
CA HIS A 32 8.83 3.90 14.93
C HIS A 32 9.85 3.70 13.81
N LYS A 33 9.72 4.41 12.67
CA LYS A 33 10.68 4.34 11.55
C LYS A 33 10.94 2.91 11.09
N THR A 34 9.89 2.09 11.06
CA THR A 34 10.03 0.66 10.74
C THR A 34 10.32 0.45 9.26
N PRO A 35 11.16 -0.53 8.87
CA PRO A 35 11.40 -0.85 7.46
C PRO A 35 10.25 -1.71 6.93
N THR A 36 9.10 -1.06 6.71
CA THR A 36 7.84 -1.69 6.33
C THR A 36 7.30 -1.12 5.03
N ILE A 37 6.81 -1.98 4.14
CA ILE A 37 6.13 -1.61 2.90
C ILE A 37 4.65 -2.01 3.03
N PHE A 38 3.77 -1.01 2.93
CA PHE A 38 2.33 -1.19 2.87
C PHE A 38 1.90 -1.20 1.41
N PHE A 39 1.47 -2.35 0.92
CA PHE A 39 1.19 -2.58 -0.49
C PHE A 39 -0.32 -2.72 -0.74
N CYS A 40 -0.94 -1.64 -1.20
CA CYS A 40 -2.34 -1.63 -1.59
C CYS A 40 -2.52 -2.14 -3.02
N ARG A 41 -3.39 -3.13 -3.20
CA ARG A 41 -3.90 -3.56 -4.50
C ARG A 41 -5.25 -2.90 -4.71
N ASN A 42 -5.27 -1.80 -5.44
CA ASN A 42 -6.50 -1.09 -5.76
C ASN A 42 -7.06 -1.67 -7.06
N ASN A 43 -8.09 -2.51 -6.94
CA ASN A 43 -8.71 -3.16 -8.08
C ASN A 43 -10.06 -2.55 -8.50
N GLY A 44 -10.43 -1.43 -7.85
CA GLY A 44 -11.68 -0.71 -8.07
C GLY A 44 -12.87 -1.17 -7.20
N TYR A 45 -12.79 -2.31 -6.51
CA TYR A 45 -13.94 -2.92 -5.84
C TYR A 45 -13.64 -3.68 -4.53
N ALA A 46 -14.39 -3.34 -3.49
CA ALA A 46 -14.50 -4.10 -2.25
C ALA A 46 -15.78 -4.95 -2.27
N ILE A 47 -15.66 -6.23 -2.65
CA ILE A 47 -16.80 -7.13 -2.94
C ILE A 47 -17.66 -6.54 -4.07
N SER A 48 -18.70 -5.78 -3.73
CA SER A 48 -19.63 -5.07 -4.63
C SER A 48 -19.49 -3.55 -4.57
N THR A 49 -18.85 -3.01 -3.54
CA THR A 49 -18.71 -1.56 -3.30
C THR A 49 -17.63 -0.98 -4.20
N GLN A 50 -17.97 0.07 -4.96
CA GLN A 50 -17.02 0.76 -5.84
C GLN A 50 -16.12 1.72 -5.06
N VAL A 51 -14.92 1.99 -5.56
CA VAL A 51 -14.00 2.97 -4.95
C VAL A 51 -14.61 4.34 -4.68
N ALA A 52 -15.53 4.80 -5.55
CA ALA A 52 -16.24 6.07 -5.39
C ALA A 52 -17.17 6.09 -4.17
N GLU A 53 -17.63 4.93 -3.70
CA GLU A 53 -18.42 4.76 -2.48
C GLU A 53 -17.52 4.45 -1.27
N GLN A 54 -16.28 4.02 -1.51
CA GLN A 54 -15.32 3.63 -0.48
C GLN A 54 -14.59 4.82 0.14
N TYR A 55 -14.27 5.84 -0.66
CA TYR A 55 -13.60 7.06 -0.22
C TYR A 55 -13.76 8.20 -1.23
N SER A 56 -13.66 9.45 -0.74
CA SER A 56 -13.71 10.66 -1.57
C SER A 56 -12.34 11.21 -1.97
N GLY A 57 -11.26 10.69 -1.37
CA GLY A 57 -9.90 11.12 -1.66
C GLY A 57 -9.32 10.51 -2.94
N ASP A 58 -8.15 10.99 -3.34
CA ASP A 58 -7.39 10.45 -4.47
C ASP A 58 -6.72 9.13 -4.09
N GLY A 59 -7.50 8.06 -3.90
CA GLY A 59 -6.98 6.71 -3.66
C GLY A 59 -6.34 6.49 -2.28
N VAL A 60 -5.45 5.50 -2.22
CA VAL A 60 -4.77 5.07 -0.99
C VAL A 60 -3.37 5.67 -0.86
N ALA A 61 -2.64 5.90 -1.95
CA ALA A 61 -1.28 6.45 -1.90
C ALA A 61 -1.16 7.75 -1.08
N PRO A 62 -2.02 8.78 -1.27
CA PRO A 62 -1.93 10.02 -0.49
C PRO A 62 -2.16 9.85 1.01
N ARG A 63 -2.79 8.75 1.45
CA ARG A 63 -2.98 8.48 2.88
C ARG A 63 -1.66 8.32 3.62
N GLY A 64 -0.63 7.76 2.96
CA GLY A 64 0.71 7.67 3.55
C GLY A 64 1.36 9.04 3.75
N LEU A 65 1.09 10.00 2.85
CA LEU A 65 1.63 11.36 2.97
C LEU A 65 1.16 12.04 4.26
N ALA A 66 -0.08 11.78 4.70
CA ALA A 66 -0.62 12.30 5.95
C ALA A 66 0.17 11.84 7.19
N PHE A 67 0.88 10.71 7.10
CA PHE A 67 1.75 10.18 8.14
C PHE A 67 3.24 10.44 7.87
N GLY A 68 3.57 11.29 6.90
CA GLY A 68 4.96 11.59 6.52
C GLY A 68 5.68 10.42 5.83
N MET A 69 4.94 9.46 5.28
CA MET A 69 5.48 8.31 4.55
C MET A 69 5.65 8.63 3.07
N PRO A 70 6.75 8.22 2.42
CA PRO A 70 6.82 8.20 0.97
C PRO A 70 5.70 7.35 0.39
N ALA A 71 5.08 7.85 -0.69
CA ALA A 71 3.98 7.19 -1.38
C ALA A 71 4.34 6.99 -2.85
N ILE A 72 4.08 5.79 -3.36
CA ILE A 72 4.29 5.43 -4.77
C ILE A 72 2.96 4.92 -5.31
N ARG A 73 2.45 5.52 -6.39
CA ARG A 73 1.37 4.94 -7.19
C ARG A 73 1.96 4.35 -8.46
N VAL A 74 1.54 3.16 -8.83
CA VAL A 74 2.10 2.40 -9.96
C VAL A 74 0.99 1.72 -10.76
N ASP A 75 1.22 1.53 -12.05
CA ASP A 75 0.40 0.65 -12.88
C ASP A 75 0.60 -0.80 -12.40
N GLY A 76 -0.44 -1.38 -11.82
CA GLY A 76 -0.44 -2.73 -11.27
C GLY A 76 -0.50 -3.82 -12.33
N ASN A 77 -0.73 -3.48 -13.60
CA ASN A 77 -0.74 -4.40 -14.73
C ASN A 77 0.60 -4.41 -15.49
N ASP A 78 1.51 -3.48 -15.17
CA ASP A 78 2.89 -3.47 -15.68
C ASP A 78 3.83 -4.14 -14.67
N MET A 79 4.29 -5.35 -15.01
CA MET A 79 5.20 -6.14 -14.19
C MET A 79 6.54 -5.42 -13.91
N LEU A 80 7.08 -4.68 -14.88
CA LEU A 80 8.35 -3.98 -14.73
C LEU A 80 8.19 -2.73 -13.85
N ALA A 81 7.07 -2.03 -13.99
CA ALA A 81 6.73 -0.92 -13.11
C ALA A 81 6.57 -1.38 -11.66
N MET A 82 5.83 -2.48 -11.45
CA MET A 82 5.65 -3.11 -10.14
C MET A 82 6.96 -3.55 -9.50
N TYR A 83 7.85 -4.19 -10.28
CA TYR A 83 9.18 -4.58 -9.80
C TYR A 83 10.00 -3.36 -9.38
N THR A 84 10.09 -2.36 -10.25
CA THR A 84 10.83 -1.12 -10.01
C THR A 84 10.32 -0.39 -8.77
N ALA A 85 9.01 -0.22 -8.64
CA ALA A 85 8.37 0.42 -7.49
C ALA A 85 8.66 -0.32 -6.18
N THR A 86 8.63 -1.66 -6.20
CA THR A 86 8.91 -2.48 -5.02
C THR A 86 10.39 -2.42 -4.62
N VAL A 87 11.30 -2.44 -5.59
CA VAL A 87 12.74 -2.28 -5.35
C VAL A 87 13.04 -0.91 -4.72
N GLU A 88 12.45 0.16 -5.24
CA GLU A 88 12.63 1.51 -4.70
C GLU A 88 12.01 1.64 -3.31
N ALA A 89 10.79 1.14 -3.09
CA ALA A 89 10.17 1.11 -1.76
C ALA A 89 11.03 0.36 -0.74
N ARG A 90 11.62 -0.78 -1.12
CA ARG A 90 12.56 -1.54 -0.27
C ARG A 90 13.81 -0.74 0.04
N LYS A 91 14.38 -0.06 -0.97
CA LYS A 91 15.56 0.78 -0.79
C LYS A 91 15.28 1.89 0.22
N ILE A 92 14.20 2.65 0.04
CA ILE A 92 13.76 3.70 0.98
C ILE A 92 13.58 3.12 2.39
N ALA A 93 12.83 2.02 2.52
CA ALA A 93 12.56 1.41 3.82
C ALA A 93 13.82 0.96 4.56
N THR A 94 14.80 0.39 3.85
CA THR A 94 16.03 -0.14 4.47
C THR A 94 17.14 0.90 4.66
N GLU A 95 17.27 1.87 3.75
CA GLU A 95 18.37 2.84 3.76
C GLU A 95 18.00 4.14 4.48
N GLN A 96 16.74 4.55 4.40
CA GLN A 96 16.26 5.80 5.02
C GLN A 96 15.48 5.55 6.31
N GLY A 97 15.15 4.29 6.63
CA GLY A 97 14.37 3.94 7.82
C GLY A 97 12.97 4.55 7.80
N ARG A 98 12.35 4.65 6.63
CA ARG A 98 11.01 5.22 6.46
C ARG A 98 10.07 4.16 5.90
N PRO A 99 8.94 3.87 6.55
CA PRO A 99 7.97 2.98 5.93
C PRO A 99 7.41 3.64 4.67
N VAL A 100 7.03 2.82 3.69
CA VAL A 100 6.56 3.27 2.38
C VAL A 100 5.17 2.72 2.13
N ILE A 101 4.29 3.53 1.53
CA ILE A 101 3.04 3.04 0.97
C ILE A 101 3.15 2.95 -0.55
N VAL A 102 2.70 1.82 -1.11
CA VAL A 102 2.62 1.59 -2.54
C VAL A 102 1.18 1.29 -2.90
N GLU A 103 0.63 1.97 -3.89
CA GLU A 103 -0.69 1.71 -4.45
C GLU A 103 -0.55 1.23 -5.89
N ALA A 104 -0.83 -0.05 -6.11
CA ALA A 104 -0.88 -0.64 -7.43
C ALA A 104 -2.30 -0.55 -8.00
N MET A 105 -2.46 0.21 -9.07
CA MET A 105 -3.72 0.38 -9.79
C MET A 105 -3.91 -0.79 -10.74
N THR A 106 -4.91 -1.63 -10.49
CA THR A 106 -5.20 -2.82 -11.29
C THR A 106 -6.71 -3.01 -11.44
N TYR A 107 -7.15 -4.17 -11.92
CA TYR A 107 -8.56 -4.48 -12.08
C TYR A 107 -8.86 -5.94 -11.73
N ARG A 108 -9.97 -6.18 -11.01
CA ARG A 108 -10.44 -7.53 -10.68
C ARG A 108 -11.27 -8.08 -11.83
N ILE A 109 -10.64 -8.84 -12.73
CA ILE A 109 -11.30 -9.43 -13.91
C ILE A 109 -12.37 -10.46 -13.52
N GLY A 110 -12.09 -11.26 -12.48
CA GLY A 110 -13.02 -12.28 -11.97
C GLY A 110 -14.03 -11.75 -10.95
N PRO A 111 -14.96 -12.61 -10.50
CA PRO A 111 -15.82 -12.30 -9.36
C PRO A 111 -14.97 -12.13 -8.08
N HIS A 112 -15.59 -11.56 -7.04
CA HIS A 112 -14.92 -11.43 -5.73
C HIS A 112 -14.58 -12.80 -5.14
N SER A 113 -15.52 -13.72 -5.20
CA SER A 113 -15.41 -15.09 -4.75
C SER A 113 -16.40 -15.96 -5.52
N THR A 114 -16.50 -17.24 -5.15
CA THR A 114 -17.48 -18.19 -5.72
C THR A 114 -18.81 -18.21 -4.96
N SER A 115 -19.03 -17.29 -4.01
CA SER A 115 -20.18 -17.27 -3.09
C SER A 115 -21.15 -16.12 -3.38
#